data_AF-A0A1E3PBN7-F1
#
_entry.id   AF-A0A1E3PBN7-F1
#
_cell.length_a   1.000
_cell.length_b   1.000
_cell.length_c   1.000
_cell.angle_alpha   90.00
_cell.angle_beta   90.00
_cell.angle_gamma   90.00
#
_symmetry.space_group_name_H-M   'P 1'
#
loop_
_entity.id
_entity.type
_entity.pdbx_description
1 polymer ?
#
loop_
_entity_poly.entity_id
_entity_poly.type
_entity_poly.pdbx_seq_one_letter_code
_entity_poly.pdbx_strand_id
1 'polypeptide(L)'
;MSFQPFKHPVFDKIKEKRFILASTSPRRIEILTQMGFENVEVYPSNFPEDLKKEDYTPQDYVLNTAIGKAQAVYEELKNKGEAENTIILAADTVVEIDGQIFEKPKDKQDQLKNLTYYRDSKKVQHVLSGVVVINEGVVSSFVEDTALHFDYEASDEMLKAYVDTNEGLGVAAGYRVQLRGSLLMKKIDGDYYNAVGLPFRNTFKLIEKALGV
;
A
#
# COMPACT_ATOMS: atom_id res chain seq x y z
N MET A 1 -1.70 11.75 26.82
CA MET A 1 -3.02 12.35 26.51
C MET A 1 -4.02 11.23 26.32
N SER A 2 -5.19 11.29 26.95
CA SER A 2 -6.28 10.35 26.69
C SER A 2 -7.24 10.97 25.68
N PHE A 3 -7.28 10.43 24.47
CA PHE A 3 -8.28 10.81 23.48
C PHE A 3 -9.61 10.13 23.80
N GLN A 4 -10.73 10.78 23.48
CA GLN A 4 -12.04 10.11 23.50
C GLN A 4 -12.12 9.11 22.33
N PRO A 5 -12.82 7.96 22.49
CA PRO A 5 -12.99 7.01 21.40
C PRO A 5 -13.70 7.64 20.20
N PHE A 6 -13.17 7.42 18.99
CA PHE A 6 -13.84 7.81 17.75
C PHE A 6 -14.98 6.83 17.47
N LYS A 7 -16.22 7.24 17.74
CA LYS A 7 -17.42 6.43 17.52
C LYS A 7 -17.97 6.67 16.12
N HIS A 8 -17.97 5.64 15.29
CA HIS A 8 -18.46 5.68 13.91
C HIS A 8 -19.22 4.38 13.58
N PRO A 9 -20.35 4.41 12.85
CA PRO A 9 -21.15 3.20 12.63
C PRO A 9 -20.43 2.09 11.85
N VAL A 10 -19.39 2.45 11.09
CA VAL A 10 -18.47 1.48 10.45
C VAL A 10 -17.90 0.47 11.46
N PHE A 11 -17.53 0.91 12.67
CA PHE A 11 -16.96 0.01 13.68
C PHE A 11 -18.00 -0.94 14.29
N ASP A 12 -19.28 -0.58 14.25
CA ASP A 12 -20.34 -1.47 14.71
C ASP A 12 -20.68 -2.48 13.61
N LYS A 13 -20.80 -2.03 12.36
CA LYS A 13 -21.01 -2.90 11.19
C LYS A 13 -19.88 -3.89 10.96
N ILE A 14 -18.63 -3.48 11.18
CA ILE A 14 -17.48 -4.37 10.99
C ILE A 14 -17.43 -5.49 12.03
N LYS A 15 -17.93 -5.27 13.26
CA LYS A 15 -17.99 -6.31 14.31
C LYS A 15 -19.00 -7.41 13.99
N GLU A 16 -19.99 -7.10 13.16
CA GLU A 16 -20.97 -8.07 12.67
C GLU A 16 -20.38 -8.95 11.55
N LYS A 17 -19.19 -8.62 11.02
CA LYS A 17 -18.56 -9.26 9.87
C LYS A 17 -17.18 -9.83 10.20
N ARG A 18 -16.73 -10.78 9.40
CA ARG A 18 -15.32 -11.21 9.39
C ARG A 18 -14.51 -10.25 8.51
N PHE A 19 -13.73 -9.36 9.13
CA PHE A 19 -12.90 -8.40 8.41
C PHE A 19 -11.51 -8.97 8.10
N ILE A 20 -11.25 -9.18 6.82
CA ILE A 20 -10.05 -9.83 6.33
C ILE A 20 -9.16 -8.82 5.59
N LEU A 21 -7.87 -8.83 5.91
CA LEU A 21 -6.82 -8.17 5.15
C LEU A 21 -6.09 -9.21 4.29
N ALA A 22 -6.25 -9.08 2.96
CA ALA A 22 -5.58 -9.89 1.95
C ALA A 22 -4.10 -9.50 1.73
N SER A 23 -3.35 -9.30 2.82
CA SER A 23 -1.96 -8.82 2.77
C SER A 23 -1.17 -9.21 4.02
N THR A 24 0.09 -9.58 3.84
CA THR A 24 1.04 -9.84 4.93
C THR A 24 1.82 -8.59 5.37
N SER A 25 1.55 -7.42 4.77
CA SER A 25 2.32 -6.21 5.04
C SER A 25 2.06 -5.70 6.46
N PRO A 26 3.08 -5.68 7.36
CA PRO A 26 2.91 -5.19 8.72
C PRO A 26 2.43 -3.74 8.76
N ARG A 27 2.88 -2.91 7.80
CA ARG A 27 2.50 -1.50 7.70
C ARG A 27 1.00 -1.32 7.46
N ARG A 28 0.37 -2.21 6.67
CA ARG A 28 -1.07 -2.12 6.39
C ARG A 28 -1.90 -2.50 7.61
N ILE A 29 -1.44 -3.51 8.36
CA ILE A 29 -2.04 -3.89 9.65
C ILE A 29 -1.94 -2.71 10.62
N GLU A 30 -0.76 -2.13 10.78
CA GLU A 30 -0.55 -0.96 11.65
C GLU A 30 -1.46 0.21 11.28
N ILE A 31 -1.60 0.53 9.98
CA ILE A 31 -2.48 1.60 9.51
C ILE A 31 -3.94 1.30 9.84
N LEU A 32 -4.43 0.07 9.63
CA LEU A 32 -5.81 -0.31 9.97
C LEU A 32 -6.06 -0.24 11.48
N THR A 33 -5.10 -0.68 12.29
CA THR A 33 -5.17 -0.55 13.75
C THR A 33 -5.24 0.92 14.16
N GLN A 34 -4.45 1.80 13.53
CA GLN A 34 -4.51 3.25 13.77
C GLN A 34 -5.85 3.88 13.35
N MET A 35 -6.55 3.31 12.36
CA MET A 35 -7.91 3.71 12.01
C MET A 35 -8.96 3.28 13.05
N GLY A 36 -8.62 2.35 13.96
CA GLY A 36 -9.54 1.77 14.95
C GLY A 36 -10.08 0.39 14.59
N PHE A 37 -9.58 -0.26 13.54
CA PHE A 37 -9.94 -1.64 13.22
C PHE A 37 -9.06 -2.62 14.02
N GLU A 38 -9.58 -3.11 15.15
CA GLU A 38 -8.81 -3.95 16.08
C GLU A 38 -8.85 -5.45 15.74
N ASN A 39 -9.93 -5.92 15.10
CA ASN A 39 -10.17 -7.35 14.81
C ASN A 39 -9.99 -7.68 13.33
N VAL A 40 -8.87 -7.25 12.74
CA VAL A 40 -8.53 -7.55 11.34
C VAL A 40 -7.85 -8.91 11.27
N GLU A 41 -8.43 -9.84 10.52
CA GLU A 41 -7.82 -11.13 10.21
C GLU A 41 -6.85 -11.00 9.05
N VAL A 42 -5.61 -11.43 9.22
CA VAL A 42 -4.64 -11.47 8.13
C VAL A 42 -4.80 -12.77 7.35
N TYR A 43 -5.17 -12.68 6.07
CA TYR A 43 -5.31 -13.81 5.17
C TYR A 43 -4.48 -13.58 3.89
N PRO A 44 -3.25 -14.12 3.80
CA PRO A 44 -2.38 -13.88 2.64
C PRO A 44 -3.04 -14.34 1.34
N SER A 45 -2.94 -13.51 0.28
CA SER A 45 -3.39 -13.90 -1.05
C SER A 45 -2.35 -14.78 -1.75
N ASN A 46 -2.81 -15.81 -2.45
CA ASN A 46 -2.00 -16.66 -3.33
C ASN A 46 -1.95 -16.16 -4.78
N PHE A 47 -2.47 -14.96 -5.06
CA PHE A 47 -2.44 -14.37 -6.40
C PHE A 47 -0.98 -14.13 -6.85
N PRO A 48 -0.56 -14.65 -8.02
CA PRO A 48 0.78 -14.41 -8.53
C PRO A 48 0.94 -12.95 -8.98
N GLU A 49 1.98 -12.28 -8.47
CA GLU A 49 2.26 -10.87 -8.79
C GLU A 49 3.12 -10.75 -10.06
N ASP A 50 2.69 -11.42 -11.14
CA ASP A 50 3.44 -11.58 -12.38
C ASP A 50 2.72 -11.03 -13.62
N LEU A 51 1.74 -10.14 -13.42
CA LEU A 51 1.11 -9.39 -14.50
C LEU A 51 2.18 -8.71 -15.37
N LYS A 52 2.01 -8.80 -16.69
CA LYS A 52 2.92 -8.19 -17.66
C LYS A 52 2.75 -6.68 -17.63
N LYS A 53 3.74 -5.97 -17.11
CA LYS A 53 3.69 -4.52 -16.92
C LYS A 53 3.44 -3.76 -18.23
N GLU A 54 3.86 -4.30 -19.36
CA GLU A 54 3.72 -3.68 -20.69
C GLU A 54 2.26 -3.62 -21.17
N ASP A 55 1.39 -4.46 -20.60
CA ASP A 55 -0.03 -4.53 -20.97
C ASP A 55 -0.89 -3.50 -20.20
N TYR A 56 -0.30 -2.75 -19.25
CA TYR A 56 -1.03 -1.86 -18.33
C TYR A 56 -0.36 -0.50 -18.19
N THR A 57 -1.16 0.53 -17.91
CA THR A 57 -0.63 1.74 -17.26
C THR A 57 -0.20 1.41 -15.82
N PRO A 58 0.69 2.18 -15.16
CA PRO A 58 1.04 1.93 -13.76
C PRO A 58 -0.16 1.92 -12.80
N GLN A 59 -1.16 2.78 -13.07
CA GLN A 59 -2.41 2.82 -12.31
C GLN A 59 -3.26 1.56 -12.53
N ASP A 60 -3.39 1.10 -13.77
CA ASP A 60 -4.12 -0.14 -14.06
C ASP A 60 -3.39 -1.37 -13.49
N TYR A 61 -2.06 -1.38 -13.56
CA TYR A 61 -1.24 -2.48 -13.03
C TYR A 61 -1.48 -2.67 -11.53
N VAL A 62 -1.36 -1.60 -10.75
CA VAL A 62 -1.52 -1.66 -9.29
C VAL A 62 -2.97 -2.02 -8.91
N LEU A 63 -3.95 -1.49 -9.65
CA LEU A 63 -5.36 -1.79 -9.41
C LEU A 63 -5.69 -3.25 -9.72
N ASN A 64 -5.28 -3.77 -10.88
CA ASN A 64 -5.54 -5.15 -11.28
C ASN A 64 -4.83 -6.15 -10.37
N THR A 65 -3.62 -5.82 -9.91
CA THR A 65 -2.91 -6.64 -8.91
C THR A 65 -3.68 -6.68 -7.59
N ALA A 66 -4.18 -5.55 -7.10
CA ALA A 66 -4.99 -5.50 -5.88
C ALA A 66 -6.34 -6.25 -6.04
N ILE A 67 -6.99 -6.15 -7.21
CA ILE A 67 -8.21 -6.90 -7.53
C ILE A 67 -7.94 -8.39 -7.51
N GLY A 68 -6.89 -8.84 -8.21
CA GLY A 68 -6.48 -10.25 -8.22
C GLY A 68 -6.21 -10.79 -6.83
N LYS A 69 -5.52 -10.01 -5.98
CA LYS A 69 -5.27 -10.36 -4.58
C LYS A 69 -6.56 -10.56 -3.78
N ALA A 70 -7.51 -9.63 -3.87
CA ALA A 70 -8.79 -9.71 -3.18
C ALA A 70 -9.65 -10.88 -3.67
N GLN A 71 -9.75 -11.05 -4.99
CA GLN A 71 -10.56 -12.09 -5.63
C GLN A 71 -10.02 -13.49 -5.32
N ALA A 72 -8.71 -13.69 -5.29
CA ALA A 72 -8.13 -14.98 -4.94
C ALA A 72 -8.52 -15.42 -3.51
N VAL A 73 -8.50 -14.49 -2.54
CA VAL A 73 -8.96 -14.77 -1.16
C VAL A 73 -10.47 -15.02 -1.13
N TYR A 74 -11.26 -14.22 -1.83
CA TYR A 74 -12.72 -14.39 -1.88
C TYR A 74 -13.13 -15.75 -2.47
N GLU A 75 -12.57 -16.15 -3.60
CA GLU A 75 -12.88 -17.43 -4.23
C GLU A 75 -12.39 -18.62 -3.38
N GLU A 76 -11.26 -18.49 -2.68
CA GLU A 76 -10.80 -19.52 -1.74
C GLU A 76 -11.79 -19.70 -0.58
N LEU A 77 -12.26 -18.61 0.03
CA LEU A 77 -13.27 -18.66 1.10
C LEU A 77 -14.60 -19.19 0.59
N LYS A 78 -15.00 -18.82 -0.62
CA LYS A 78 -16.23 -19.31 -1.25
C LYS A 78 -16.19 -20.82 -1.46
N ASN A 79 -15.06 -21.35 -1.91
CA ASN A 79 -14.85 -22.80 -2.06
C ASN A 79 -14.89 -23.55 -0.71
N LYS A 80 -14.56 -22.88 0.39
CA LYS A 80 -14.67 -23.41 1.76
C LYS A 80 -16.07 -23.24 2.38
N GLY A 81 -16.99 -22.53 1.72
CA GLY A 81 -18.28 -22.16 2.30
C GLY A 81 -18.18 -21.07 3.39
N GLU A 82 -17.10 -20.28 3.39
CA GLU A 82 -16.77 -19.27 4.42
C GLU A 82 -16.83 -17.83 3.88
N ALA A 83 -17.28 -17.62 2.64
CA ALA A 83 -17.35 -16.27 2.04
C ALA A 83 -18.51 -15.42 2.55
N GLU A 84 -19.55 -16.04 3.12
CA GLU A 84 -20.70 -15.31 3.68
C GLU A 84 -20.28 -14.43 4.86
N ASN A 85 -20.88 -13.25 4.95
CA ASN A 85 -20.65 -12.30 6.04
C ASN A 85 -19.16 -11.86 6.19
N THR A 86 -18.41 -11.88 5.08
CA THR A 86 -17.02 -11.40 5.02
C THR A 86 -16.92 -10.03 4.38
N ILE A 87 -15.90 -9.29 4.79
CA ILE A 87 -15.41 -8.11 4.09
C ILE A 87 -13.90 -8.25 3.94
N ILE A 88 -13.42 -8.19 2.71
CA ILE A 88 -12.02 -8.43 2.35
C ILE A 88 -11.44 -7.12 1.84
N LEU A 89 -10.33 -6.67 2.43
CA LEU A 89 -9.54 -5.54 1.97
C LEU A 89 -8.23 -6.06 1.37
N ALA A 90 -7.92 -5.67 0.14
CA ALA A 90 -6.62 -5.87 -0.47
C ALA A 90 -6.03 -4.52 -0.89
N ALA A 91 -4.70 -4.47 -0.97
CA ALA A 91 -4.01 -3.36 -1.58
C ALA A 91 -2.72 -3.82 -2.26
N ASP A 92 -2.36 -3.12 -3.31
CA ASP A 92 -1.06 -3.18 -3.95
C ASP A 92 -0.46 -1.78 -4.02
N THR A 93 0.88 -1.69 -4.00
CA THR A 93 1.57 -0.39 -3.96
C THR A 93 2.85 -0.46 -4.78
N VAL A 94 2.99 0.45 -5.73
CA VAL A 94 4.18 0.61 -6.57
C VAL A 94 4.67 2.06 -6.55
N VAL A 95 5.93 2.26 -6.92
CA VAL A 95 6.49 3.58 -7.17
C VAL A 95 6.78 3.68 -8.65
N GLU A 96 6.34 4.74 -9.30
CA GLU A 96 6.63 4.99 -10.71
C GLU A 96 7.25 6.37 -10.94
N ILE A 97 8.06 6.46 -11.99
CA ILE A 97 8.70 7.69 -12.44
C ILE A 97 8.62 7.70 -13.97
N ASP A 98 7.98 8.72 -14.54
CA ASP A 98 7.75 8.86 -15.99
C ASP A 98 7.17 7.60 -16.65
N GLY A 99 6.21 6.93 -15.99
CA GLY A 99 5.55 5.72 -16.49
C GLY A 99 6.32 4.43 -16.24
N GLN A 100 7.52 4.48 -15.66
CA GLN A 100 8.30 3.29 -15.32
C GLN A 100 8.11 2.90 -13.85
N ILE A 101 7.69 1.66 -13.61
CA ILE A 101 7.57 1.08 -12.26
C ILE A 101 8.95 0.68 -11.71
N PHE A 102 9.24 1.10 -10.48
CA PHE A 102 10.42 0.74 -9.71
C PHE A 102 10.08 -0.30 -8.63
N GLU A 103 10.50 -1.53 -8.91
CA GLU A 103 10.37 -2.67 -8.02
C GLU A 103 11.31 -2.60 -6.81
N LYS A 104 11.26 -3.63 -5.97
CA LYS A 104 12.21 -3.84 -4.87
C LYS A 104 13.62 -3.99 -5.43
N PRO A 105 14.63 -3.30 -4.87
CA PRO A 105 16.01 -3.48 -5.32
C PRO A 105 16.48 -4.90 -5.02
N LYS A 106 17.28 -5.46 -5.93
CA LYS A 106 17.81 -6.84 -5.81
C LYS A 106 18.82 -6.98 -4.68
N ASP A 107 19.63 -5.95 -4.49
CA ASP A 107 20.69 -5.86 -3.50
C ASP A 107 21.00 -4.40 -3.16
N LYS A 108 21.97 -4.18 -2.27
CA LYS A 108 22.43 -2.84 -1.87
C LYS A 108 22.98 -2.01 -3.04
N GLN A 109 23.63 -2.64 -4.02
CA GLN A 109 24.22 -1.93 -5.15
C GLN A 109 23.13 -1.42 -6.09
N ASP A 110 22.12 -2.25 -6.36
CA ASP A 110 20.92 -1.87 -7.10
C ASP A 110 20.13 -0.78 -6.37
N GLN A 111 19.99 -0.90 -5.04
CA GLN A 111 19.37 0.14 -4.21
C GLN A 111 20.11 1.47 -4.34
N LEU A 112 21.44 1.49 -4.17
CA LEU A 112 22.23 2.72 -4.27
C LEU A 112 22.08 3.36 -5.66
N LYS A 113 22.14 2.55 -6.73
CA LYS A 113 21.93 3.01 -8.11
C LYS A 113 20.57 3.69 -8.27
N ASN A 114 19.51 3.09 -7.75
CA ASN A 114 18.16 3.64 -7.80
C ASN A 114 18.06 4.97 -7.04
N LEU A 115 18.58 5.03 -5.80
CA LEU A 115 18.58 6.27 -5.00
C LEU A 115 19.37 7.40 -5.66
N THR A 116 20.53 7.09 -6.25
CA THR A 116 21.32 8.06 -7.04
C THR A 116 20.51 8.56 -8.24
N TYR A 117 19.84 7.67 -8.98
CA TYR A 117 18.97 8.06 -10.09
C TYR A 117 17.82 8.99 -9.65
N TYR A 118 17.16 8.69 -8.53
CA TYR A 118 16.08 9.52 -8.00
C TYR A 118 16.55 10.93 -7.64
N ARG A 119 17.71 11.03 -6.99
CA ARG A 119 18.33 12.32 -6.65
C ARG A 119 18.71 13.10 -7.92
N ASP A 120 19.41 12.46 -8.84
CA ASP A 120 20.06 13.14 -9.97
C ASP A 120 19.08 13.49 -11.09
N SER A 121 18.05 12.65 -11.31
CA SER A 121 17.02 12.91 -12.32
C SER A 121 16.11 14.08 -11.97
N LYS A 122 16.00 14.42 -10.67
CA LYS A 122 15.11 15.46 -10.14
C LYS A 122 13.64 15.30 -10.54
N LYS A 123 13.25 14.07 -10.88
CA LYS A 123 11.89 13.73 -11.25
C LYS A 123 11.05 13.53 -10.00
N VAL A 124 9.76 13.84 -10.12
CA VAL A 124 8.77 13.50 -9.10
C VAL A 124 8.51 12.00 -9.20
N GLN A 125 8.41 11.34 -8.05
CA GLN A 125 8.06 9.93 -7.97
C GLN A 125 6.61 9.82 -7.54
N HIS A 126 5.87 8.90 -8.15
CA HIS A 126 4.46 8.69 -7.86
C HIS A 126 4.29 7.38 -7.12
N VAL A 127 3.83 7.43 -5.88
CA VAL A 127 3.41 6.23 -5.15
C VAL A 127 1.96 5.96 -5.48
N LEU A 128 1.74 4.91 -6.25
CA LEU A 128 0.41 4.46 -6.63
C LEU A 128 0.00 3.31 -5.73
N SER A 129 -1.17 3.41 -5.09
CA SER A 129 -1.79 2.27 -4.41
C SER A 129 -3.19 1.98 -4.96
N GLY A 130 -3.37 0.77 -5.48
CA GLY A 130 -4.68 0.21 -5.77
C GLY A 130 -5.26 -0.40 -4.50
N VAL A 131 -6.47 -0.01 -4.11
CA VAL A 131 -7.15 -0.51 -2.92
C VAL A 131 -8.50 -1.09 -3.32
N VAL A 132 -8.79 -2.29 -2.82
CA VAL A 132 -9.99 -3.05 -3.18
C VAL A 132 -10.67 -3.55 -1.92
N VAL A 133 -11.98 -3.36 -1.85
CA VAL A 133 -12.86 -3.98 -0.85
C VAL A 133 -13.83 -4.90 -1.57
N ILE A 134 -13.95 -6.13 -1.09
CA ILE A 134 -15.02 -7.06 -1.45
C ILE A 134 -15.92 -7.22 -0.24
N ASN A 135 -17.18 -6.81 -0.33
CA ASN A 135 -18.20 -7.08 0.70
C ASN A 135 -19.27 -7.99 0.08
N GLU A 136 -19.37 -9.22 0.57
CA GLU A 136 -20.35 -10.21 0.08
C GLU A 136 -20.35 -10.37 -1.46
N GLY A 137 -19.16 -10.37 -2.05
CA GLY A 137 -18.97 -10.51 -3.51
C GLY A 137 -19.09 -9.21 -4.30
N VAL A 138 -19.52 -8.11 -3.68
CA VAL A 138 -19.54 -6.78 -4.33
C VAL A 138 -18.15 -6.16 -4.24
N VAL A 139 -17.55 -5.92 -5.40
CA VAL A 139 -16.22 -5.32 -5.53
C VAL A 139 -16.33 -3.78 -5.60
N SER A 140 -15.59 -3.09 -4.76
CA SER A 140 -15.39 -1.64 -4.82
C SER A 140 -13.90 -1.33 -4.74
N SER A 141 -13.42 -0.33 -5.49
CA SER A 141 -12.01 -0.01 -5.54
C SER A 141 -11.72 1.45 -5.86
N PHE A 142 -10.47 1.86 -5.62
CA PHE A 142 -9.90 3.13 -6.10
C PHE A 142 -8.38 2.98 -6.25
N VAL A 143 -7.78 3.98 -6.91
CA VAL A 143 -6.31 4.18 -6.94
C VAL A 143 -6.00 5.52 -6.29
N GLU A 144 -5.03 5.52 -5.38
CA GLU A 144 -4.44 6.76 -4.84
C GLU A 144 -3.09 7.02 -5.49
N ASP A 145 -2.80 8.29 -5.77
CA ASP A 145 -1.50 8.76 -6.22
C ASP A 145 -0.97 9.81 -5.23
N THR A 146 0.23 9.56 -4.71
CA THR A 146 0.98 10.53 -3.88
C THR A 146 2.31 10.84 -4.54
N ALA A 147 2.54 12.11 -4.81
CA ALA A 147 3.80 12.62 -5.33
C ALA A 147 4.86 12.74 -4.22
N LEU A 148 6.04 12.17 -4.46
CA LEU A 148 7.21 12.25 -3.59
C LEU A 148 8.33 13.03 -4.28
N HIS A 149 8.84 14.01 -3.57
CA HIS A 149 9.98 14.81 -3.98
C HIS A 149 11.20 14.34 -3.19
N PHE A 150 12.16 13.73 -3.89
CA PHE A 150 13.43 13.35 -3.31
C PHE A 150 14.26 14.59 -2.94
N ASP A 151 15.08 14.50 -1.90
CA ASP A 151 16.04 15.55 -1.58
C ASP A 151 17.23 15.50 -2.54
N TYR A 152 17.22 16.40 -3.52
CA TYR A 152 18.26 16.49 -4.54
C TYR A 152 19.60 16.99 -4.00
N GLU A 153 19.65 17.47 -2.75
CA GLU A 153 20.87 17.88 -2.05
C GLU A 153 21.49 16.75 -1.22
N ALA A 154 20.87 15.56 -1.17
CA ALA A 154 21.38 14.41 -0.44
C ALA A 154 22.77 13.99 -0.95
N SER A 155 23.77 13.98 -0.06
CA SER A 155 25.13 13.60 -0.45
C SER A 155 25.27 12.11 -0.75
N ASP A 156 26.33 11.73 -1.45
CA ASP A 156 26.64 10.31 -1.69
C ASP A 156 26.84 9.55 -0.37
N GLU A 157 27.42 10.18 0.65
CA GLU A 157 27.57 9.62 1.99
C GLU A 157 26.21 9.34 2.64
N MET A 158 25.25 10.25 2.47
CA MET A 158 23.89 10.07 2.98
C MET A 158 23.20 8.87 2.32
N LEU A 159 23.29 8.75 0.99
CA LEU A 159 22.70 7.63 0.26
C LEU A 159 23.34 6.29 0.67
N LYS A 160 24.67 6.24 0.76
CA LYS A 160 25.40 5.05 1.23
C LYS A 160 25.03 4.68 2.66
N ALA A 161 25.00 5.67 3.56
CA ALA A 161 24.61 5.46 4.95
C ALA A 161 23.19 4.89 5.07
N TYR A 162 22.24 5.38 4.26
CA TYR A 162 20.88 4.84 4.22
C TYR A 162 20.85 3.40 3.68
N VAL A 163 21.53 3.11 2.56
CA VAL A 163 21.66 1.76 2.01
C VAL A 163 22.23 0.79 3.04
N ASP A 164 23.17 1.24 3.87
CA ASP A 164 23.79 0.40 4.88
C ASP A 164 22.87 -0.02 6.02
N THR A 165 21.77 0.70 6.23
CA THR A 165 20.74 0.33 7.21
C THR A 165 19.92 -0.90 6.82
N ASN A 166 19.94 -1.30 5.54
CA ASN A 166 19.02 -2.27 4.94
C ASN A 166 17.53 -1.89 4.99
N GLU A 167 17.18 -0.67 5.41
CA GLU A 167 15.78 -0.26 5.63
C GLU A 167 14.93 -0.30 4.35
N GLY A 168 15.55 0.03 3.21
CA GLY A 168 14.91 0.01 1.90
C GLY A 168 14.94 -1.34 1.18
N LEU A 169 15.68 -2.34 1.67
CA LEU A 169 15.66 -3.67 1.04
C LEU A 169 14.27 -4.31 1.21
N GLY A 170 13.76 -4.91 0.14
CA GLY A 170 12.42 -5.52 0.12
C GLY A 170 11.26 -4.53 0.05
N VAL A 171 11.52 -3.24 -0.18
CA VAL A 171 10.50 -2.19 -0.36
C VAL A 171 10.55 -1.65 -1.79
N ALA A 172 9.39 -1.35 -2.38
CA ALA A 172 9.31 -0.71 -3.69
C ALA A 172 10.16 0.57 -3.73
N ALA A 173 10.84 0.81 -4.85
CA ALA A 173 11.85 1.86 -5.03
C ALA A 173 13.03 1.86 -4.04
N GLY A 174 13.13 0.92 -3.09
CA GLY A 174 14.30 0.83 -2.23
C GLY A 174 14.40 1.93 -1.15
N TYR A 175 13.29 2.56 -0.77
CA TYR A 175 13.24 3.44 0.41
C TYR A 175 11.89 3.40 1.11
N ARG A 176 11.83 3.97 2.33
CA ARG A 176 10.60 4.19 3.09
C ARG A 176 10.44 5.68 3.34
N VAL A 177 9.23 6.22 3.23
CA VAL A 177 8.97 7.62 3.63
C VAL A 177 8.94 7.80 5.16
N GLN A 178 9.03 6.70 5.90
CA GLN A 178 9.09 6.65 7.36
C GLN A 178 10.55 6.40 7.82
N LEU A 179 10.77 6.42 9.14
CA LEU A 179 12.05 6.05 9.75
C LEU A 179 13.23 6.86 9.19
N ARG A 180 14.33 6.23 8.77
CA ARG A 180 15.51 6.97 8.26
C ARG A 180 15.30 7.40 6.82
N GLY A 181 14.48 6.70 6.05
CA GLY A 181 14.21 7.07 4.67
C GLY A 181 13.45 8.40 4.55
N SER A 182 12.79 8.86 5.64
CA SER A 182 12.25 10.22 5.74
C SER A 182 13.30 11.31 5.50
N LEU A 183 14.58 11.05 5.81
CA LEU A 183 15.68 11.98 5.58
C LEU A 183 16.04 12.14 4.10
N LEU A 184 15.54 11.25 3.22
CA LEU A 184 15.74 11.31 1.77
C LEU A 184 14.65 12.11 1.06
N MET A 185 13.57 12.48 1.76
CA MET A 185 12.40 13.13 1.18
C MET A 185 12.41 14.63 1.46
N LYS A 186 12.30 15.44 0.42
CA LYS A 186 12.12 16.89 0.53
C LYS A 186 10.68 17.26 0.84
N LYS A 187 9.73 16.59 0.18
CA LYS A 187 8.31 16.93 0.21
C LYS A 187 7.45 15.73 -0.18
N ILE A 188 6.26 15.67 0.40
CA ILE A 188 5.19 14.73 0.03
C ILE A 188 3.98 15.57 -0.36
N ASP A 189 3.47 15.37 -1.57
CA ASP A 189 2.27 16.00 -2.11
C ASP A 189 1.19 14.94 -2.31
N GLY A 190 0.30 14.79 -1.34
CA GLY A 190 -0.77 13.80 -1.34
C GLY A 190 -0.97 13.14 0.02
N ASP A 191 -1.45 11.90 0.03
CA ASP A 191 -1.66 11.12 1.25
C ASP A 191 -0.34 10.49 1.72
N TYR A 192 0.14 10.90 2.90
CA TYR A 192 1.32 10.30 3.54
C TYR A 192 1.16 8.78 3.75
N TYR A 193 -0.01 8.32 4.17
CA TYR A 193 -0.22 6.91 4.45
C TYR A 193 -0.29 6.07 3.18
N ASN A 194 -0.69 6.66 2.05
CA ASN A 194 -0.51 6.02 0.75
C ASN A 194 0.98 5.77 0.47
N ALA A 195 1.83 6.77 0.71
CA ALA A 195 3.28 6.61 0.57
C ALA A 195 3.87 5.58 1.56
N VAL A 196 3.21 5.33 2.69
CA VAL A 196 3.56 4.23 3.62
C VAL A 196 3.10 2.86 3.08
N GLY A 197 1.94 2.81 2.41
CA GLY A 197 1.43 1.62 1.72
C GLY A 197 -0.08 1.35 1.86
N LEU A 198 -0.85 2.27 2.44
CA LEU A 198 -2.32 2.21 2.45
C LEU A 198 -2.93 3.62 2.66
N PRO A 199 -3.65 4.21 1.68
CA PRO A 199 -4.27 5.53 1.79
C PRO A 199 -5.28 5.63 2.94
N PHE A 200 -4.98 6.41 3.98
CA PHE A 200 -5.72 6.32 5.25
C PHE A 200 -7.19 6.73 5.10
N ARG A 201 -7.39 7.93 4.54
CA ARG A 201 -8.73 8.51 4.41
C ARG A 201 -9.57 7.76 3.39
N ASN A 202 -9.00 7.46 2.23
CA ASN A 202 -9.76 6.88 1.13
C ASN A 202 -10.03 5.39 1.34
N THR A 203 -9.16 4.66 2.04
CA THR A 203 -9.47 3.30 2.51
C THR A 203 -10.64 3.31 3.50
N PHE A 204 -10.66 4.21 4.49
CA PHE A 204 -11.79 4.30 5.42
C PHE A 204 -13.11 4.57 4.69
N LYS A 205 -13.12 5.54 3.76
CA LYS A 205 -14.29 5.86 2.93
C LYS A 205 -14.74 4.70 2.04
N LEU A 206 -13.81 3.91 1.52
CA LEU A 206 -14.13 2.74 0.72
C LEU A 206 -14.84 1.68 1.57
N ILE A 207 -14.34 1.43 2.78
CA ILE A 207 -14.96 0.50 3.74
C ILE A 207 -16.36 1.00 4.14
N GLU A 208 -16.49 2.28 4.47
CA GLU A 208 -17.76 2.94 4.78
C GLU A 208 -18.79 2.74 3.67
N LYS A 209 -18.43 3.10 2.44
CA LYS A 209 -19.29 2.92 1.26
C LYS A 209 -19.66 1.45 1.04
N ALA A 210 -18.70 0.53 1.17
CA ALA A 210 -18.95 -0.89 0.98
C ALA A 210 -19.93 -1.48 2.01
N LEU A 211 -19.93 -0.94 3.24
CA LEU A 211 -20.85 -1.32 4.30
C LEU A 211 -22.20 -0.59 4.25
N GLY A 212 -22.36 0.39 3.35
CA GLY A 212 -23.58 1.18 3.23
C GLY A 212 -23.85 2.09 4.43
N VAL A 213 -22.79 2.60 5.05
CA VAL A 213 -22.83 3.55 6.18
C VAL A 213 -22.65 4.98 5.69
#